data_AF-A0A963WB63-F1
#
_entry.id   AF-A0A963WB63-F1
#
_cell.length_a   1.000
_cell.length_b   1.000
_cell.length_c   1.000
_cell.angle_alpha   90.00
_cell.angle_beta   90.00
_cell.angle_gamma   90.00
#
_symmetry.space_group_name_H-M   'P 1'
#
loop_
_entity.id
_entity.type
_entity.pdbx_description
1 polymer ?
#
loop_
_entity_poly.entity_id
_entity_poly.type
_entity_poly.pdbx_seq_one_letter_code
_entity_poly.pdbx_strand_id
1 'polypeptide(L)'
;MEIAAAKDLKIGQIVEETLDVIERNALPLIAYVLVLVLVNGALAWFGLNYTSMVQQLGKSFIGFLIGVAAAFLVMVTMLRRSGLLARDADDSMLSFVLLMVLTALGVLGGFILVIFPGFYLMARWSIAQPLLLTRGLGPVEAMKASWELTSGSEFAILVVYVVLVVVQVGAGFAAGSSLGQDNLLGIAVIQTVSSLLGAIGMALVVALYRLIVGREQSQMAETFR
;
A
#
# COMPACT_ATOMS: atom_id res chain seq x y z
N MET A 1 21.20 -20.65 12.11
CA MET A 1 20.66 -19.28 12.23
C MET A 1 19.17 -19.42 12.47
N GLU A 2 18.75 -19.47 13.74
CA GLU A 2 17.35 -19.30 14.09
C GLU A 2 17.06 -17.80 14.05
N ILE A 3 16.35 -17.36 13.02
CA ILE A 3 15.83 -15.99 12.96
C ILE A 3 14.64 -16.00 13.93
N ALA A 4 14.82 -15.43 15.11
CA ALA A 4 13.77 -15.32 16.11
C ALA A 4 12.63 -14.48 15.53
N ALA A 5 11.55 -15.18 15.16
CA ALA A 5 10.31 -14.60 14.63
C ALA A 5 9.86 -13.42 15.50
N ALA A 6 9.46 -12.33 14.87
CA ALA A 6 9.04 -11.08 15.48
C ALA A 6 7.82 -11.28 16.40
N LYS A 7 8.05 -11.74 17.63
CA LYS A 7 6.99 -12.33 18.45
C LYS A 7 6.03 -11.33 19.10
N ASP A 8 6.25 -10.02 18.97
CA ASP A 8 5.43 -9.01 19.67
C ASP A 8 5.34 -7.66 18.92
N LEU A 9 4.77 -7.62 17.72
CA LEU A 9 4.27 -6.33 17.19
C LEU A 9 2.90 -6.05 17.81
N LYS A 10 2.81 -4.99 18.62
CA LYS A 10 1.55 -4.57 19.20
C LYS A 10 0.79 -3.72 18.19
N ILE A 11 -0.50 -3.98 18.02
CA ILE A 11 -1.39 -3.23 17.13
C ILE A 11 -1.30 -1.71 17.42
N GLY A 12 -1.24 -1.33 18.69
CA GLY A 12 -1.11 0.07 19.10
C GLY A 12 0.15 0.75 18.55
N GLN A 13 1.30 0.05 18.52
CA GLN A 13 2.55 0.59 17.97
C GLN A 13 2.46 0.77 16.45
N ILE A 14 1.78 -0.15 15.76
CA ILE A 14 1.55 -0.02 14.31
C ILE A 14 0.74 1.23 14.00
N VAL A 15 -0.35 1.45 14.76
CA VAL A 15 -1.23 2.60 14.57
C VAL A 15 -0.50 3.90 14.89
N GLU A 16 0.20 3.97 16.02
CA GLU A 16 0.98 5.14 16.43
C GLU A 16 2.05 5.49 15.39
N GLU A 17 2.85 4.52 14.94
CA GLU A 17 3.86 4.76 13.91
C GLU A 17 3.22 5.17 12.57
N THR A 18 2.05 4.63 12.24
CA THR A 18 1.31 5.02 11.03
C THR A 18 0.88 6.48 11.11
N LEU A 19 0.37 6.93 12.26
CA LEU A 19 0.02 8.34 12.49
C LEU A 19 1.25 9.24 12.40
N ASP A 20 2.36 8.85 13.03
CA ASP A 20 3.64 9.55 12.95
C ASP A 20 4.13 9.71 11.50
N VAL A 21 4.02 8.65 10.70
CA VAL A 21 4.37 8.69 9.27
C VAL A 21 3.43 9.61 8.49
N ILE A 22 2.13 9.61 8.80
CA ILE A 22 1.15 10.51 8.19
C ILE A 22 1.50 11.96 8.52
N GLU A 23 1.78 12.28 9.78
CA GLU A 23 2.11 13.65 10.23
C GLU A 23 3.40 14.16 9.56
N ARG A 24 4.45 13.34 9.53
CA ARG A 24 5.74 13.67 8.89
C ARG A 24 5.61 13.82 7.37
N ASN A 25 4.65 13.13 6.75
CA ASN A 25 4.48 13.08 5.29
C ASN A 25 3.13 13.63 4.82
N ALA A 26 2.50 14.51 5.60
CA ALA A 26 1.17 15.02 5.30
C ALA A 26 1.11 15.67 3.91
N LEU A 27 2.15 16.44 3.54
CA LEU A 27 2.22 17.12 2.25
C LEU A 27 2.27 16.12 1.06
N PRO A 28 3.19 15.15 0.98
CA PRO A 28 3.16 14.10 -0.03
C PRO A 28 1.84 13.32 -0.09
N LEU A 29 1.24 13.01 1.07
CA LEU A 29 -0.02 12.26 1.13
C LEU A 29 -1.20 13.09 0.63
N ILE A 30 -1.29 14.36 0.99
CA ILE A 30 -2.31 15.28 0.47
C ILE A 30 -2.15 15.43 -1.04
N ALA A 31 -0.92 15.63 -1.52
CA ALA A 31 -0.64 15.73 -2.96
C ALA A 31 -1.07 14.44 -3.70
N TYR A 32 -0.78 13.26 -3.13
CA TYR A 32 -1.22 11.97 -3.66
C TYR A 32 -2.74 11.88 -3.75
N VAL A 33 -3.44 12.18 -2.66
CA VAL A 33 -4.90 12.15 -2.60
C VAL A 33 -5.50 13.12 -3.61
N LEU A 34 -4.98 14.35 -3.70
CA LEU A 34 -5.43 15.35 -4.66
C LEU A 34 -5.23 14.89 -6.09
N VAL A 35 -4.05 14.36 -6.43
CA VAL A 35 -3.77 13.81 -7.77
C VAL A 35 -4.75 12.67 -8.08
N LEU A 36 -4.96 11.73 -7.17
CA LEU A 36 -5.89 10.63 -7.40
C LEU A 36 -7.34 11.11 -7.53
N VAL A 37 -7.79 12.05 -6.69
CA VAL A 37 -9.15 12.59 -6.78
C VAL A 37 -9.35 13.35 -8.09
N LEU A 38 -8.39 14.17 -8.52
CA LEU A 38 -8.46 14.89 -9.78
C LEU A 38 -8.43 13.94 -10.98
N VAL A 39 -7.53 12.96 -10.99
CA VAL A 39 -7.42 11.99 -12.08
C VAL A 39 -8.68 11.15 -12.16
N ASN A 40 -9.11 10.53 -11.06
CA ASN A 40 -10.30 9.67 -11.07
C ASN A 40 -11.58 10.48 -11.30
N GLY A 41 -11.68 11.70 -10.78
CA GLY A 41 -12.79 12.61 -11.03
C GLY A 41 -12.87 13.05 -12.50
N ALA A 42 -11.74 13.44 -13.10
CA ALA A 42 -11.67 13.76 -14.53
C ALA A 42 -12.02 12.53 -15.37
N LEU A 43 -11.44 11.38 -15.05
CA LEU A 43 -11.73 10.11 -15.71
C LEU A 43 -13.23 9.78 -15.59
N ALA A 44 -13.85 9.94 -14.42
CA ALA A 44 -15.29 9.74 -14.24
C ALA A 44 -16.10 10.70 -15.12
N TRP A 45 -15.78 12.00 -15.08
CA TRP A 45 -16.47 13.04 -15.84
C TRP A 45 -16.41 12.82 -17.36
N PHE A 46 -15.20 12.66 -17.92
CA PHE A 46 -15.01 12.34 -19.34
C PHE A 46 -15.50 10.92 -19.67
N GLY A 47 -15.68 10.09 -18.64
CA GLY A 47 -16.05 8.68 -18.67
C GLY A 47 -17.49 8.38 -19.05
N LEU A 48 -18.41 9.29 -18.74
CA LEU A 48 -19.85 9.06 -18.81
C LEU A 48 -20.39 8.83 -20.23
N ASN A 49 -19.60 9.16 -21.26
CA ASN A 49 -19.98 9.01 -22.67
C ASN A 49 -19.35 7.78 -23.36
N TYR A 50 -18.52 6.99 -22.66
CA TYR A 50 -17.88 5.80 -23.26
C TYR A 50 -18.81 4.58 -23.19
N THR A 51 -19.50 4.31 -24.30
CA THR A 51 -20.41 3.16 -24.41
C THR A 51 -19.70 1.88 -24.85
N SER A 52 -18.52 1.99 -25.48
CA SER A 52 -17.77 0.83 -25.95
C SER A 52 -16.83 0.26 -24.89
N MET A 53 -16.78 -1.07 -24.81
CA MET A 53 -15.89 -1.80 -23.89
C MET A 53 -14.41 -1.41 -24.06
N VAL A 54 -13.98 -1.18 -25.30
CA VAL A 54 -12.59 -0.79 -25.63
C VAL A 54 -12.21 0.57 -25.00
N GLN A 55 -13.12 1.54 -25.04
CA GLN A 55 -12.89 2.86 -24.42
C GLN A 55 -12.83 2.76 -22.89
N GLN A 56 -13.68 1.92 -22.27
CA GLN A 56 -13.62 1.68 -20.83
C GLN A 56 -12.30 1.03 -20.40
N LEU A 57 -11.81 0.04 -21.16
CA LEU A 57 -10.51 -0.58 -20.91
C LEU A 57 -9.36 0.42 -21.07
N GLY A 58 -9.37 1.24 -22.12
CA GLY A 58 -8.36 2.27 -22.34
C GLY A 58 -8.29 3.28 -21.18
N LYS A 59 -9.46 3.74 -20.71
CA LYS A 59 -9.57 4.62 -19.54
C LYS A 59 -9.01 4.00 -18.27
N SER A 60 -9.41 2.76 -17.95
CA SER A 60 -8.92 2.04 -16.77
C SER A 60 -7.41 1.83 -16.83
N PHE A 61 -6.88 1.57 -18.02
CA PHE A 61 -5.44 1.41 -18.23
C PHE A 61 -4.67 2.71 -17.98
N ILE A 62 -5.15 3.84 -18.51
CA ILE A 62 -4.55 5.16 -18.25
C ILE A 62 -4.59 5.49 -16.76
N GLY A 63 -5.75 5.29 -16.10
CA GLY A 63 -5.90 5.50 -14.67
C GLY A 63 -4.96 4.62 -13.84
N PHE A 64 -4.80 3.36 -14.23
CA PHE A 64 -3.85 2.44 -13.61
C PHE A 64 -2.40 2.94 -13.74
N LEU A 65 -1.95 3.33 -14.94
CA LEU A 65 -0.59 3.83 -15.15
C LEU A 65 -0.30 5.09 -14.32
N ILE A 66 -1.24 6.04 -14.30
CA ILE A 66 -1.11 7.26 -13.49
C ILE A 66 -1.10 6.91 -11.99
N GLY A 67 -1.98 6.01 -11.55
CA GLY A 67 -2.05 5.56 -10.16
C GLY A 67 -0.75 4.89 -9.70
N VAL A 68 -0.17 4.03 -10.52
CA VAL A 68 1.11 3.36 -10.24
C VAL A 68 2.26 4.36 -10.19
N ALA A 69 2.34 5.30 -11.13
CA ALA A 69 3.37 6.34 -11.11
C ALA A 69 3.23 7.24 -9.86
N ALA A 70 2.01 7.64 -9.51
CA ALA A 70 1.74 8.43 -8.31
C ALA A 70 2.13 7.67 -7.03
N ALA A 71 1.77 6.39 -6.94
CA ALA A 71 2.14 5.53 -5.82
C ALA A 71 3.66 5.34 -5.73
N PHE A 72 4.36 5.15 -6.83
CA PHE A 72 5.82 5.06 -6.83
C PHE A 72 6.47 6.35 -6.30
N LEU A 73 6.10 7.50 -6.84
CA LEU A 73 6.66 8.81 -6.46
C LEU A 73 6.41 9.12 -4.98
N VAL A 74 5.21 8.83 -4.48
CA VAL A 74 4.86 9.10 -3.09
C VAL A 74 5.60 8.14 -2.17
N MET A 75 5.76 6.86 -2.54
CA MET A 75 6.50 5.89 -1.74
C MET A 75 7.96 6.32 -1.61
N VAL A 76 8.60 6.65 -2.74
CA VAL A 76 9.97 7.17 -2.76
C VAL A 76 10.07 8.44 -1.91
N THR A 77 9.13 9.37 -2.04
CA THR A 77 9.14 10.61 -1.26
C THR A 77 8.99 10.37 0.25
N MET A 78 8.10 9.47 0.66
CA MET A 78 7.89 9.12 2.06
C MET A 78 9.11 8.43 2.65
N LEU A 79 9.74 7.53 1.89
CA LEU A 79 10.98 6.86 2.29
C LEU A 79 12.15 7.85 2.37
N ARG A 80 12.30 8.77 1.41
CA ARG A 80 13.31 9.84 1.43
C ARG A 80 13.14 10.74 2.65
N ARG A 81 11.92 11.25 2.89
CA ARG A 81 11.62 12.15 4.03
C ARG A 81 11.74 11.46 5.38
N SER A 82 11.50 10.15 5.43
CA SER A 82 11.70 9.36 6.65
C SER A 82 13.16 8.95 6.87
N GLY A 83 14.08 9.34 5.98
CA GLY A 83 15.51 9.00 6.06
C GLY A 83 15.83 7.52 5.81
N LEU A 84 14.92 6.80 5.15
CA LEU A 84 15.01 5.34 4.95
C LEU A 84 15.55 4.96 3.58
N LEU A 85 15.60 5.90 2.64
CA LEU A 85 16.09 5.64 1.29
C LEU A 85 17.62 5.68 1.28
N ALA A 86 18.26 4.52 1.05
CA ALA A 86 19.72 4.41 1.03
C ALA A 86 20.37 4.71 -0.33
N ARG A 87 19.59 4.74 -1.42
CA ARG A 87 20.06 4.94 -2.80
C ARG A 87 19.02 5.66 -3.65
N ASP A 88 19.44 6.33 -4.73
CA ASP A 88 18.53 6.87 -5.73
C ASP A 88 17.66 5.77 -6.36
N ALA A 89 16.34 5.96 -6.24
CA ALA A 89 15.32 5.01 -6.67
C ALA A 89 14.94 5.17 -8.15
N ASP A 90 15.59 6.07 -8.89
CA ASP A 90 15.14 6.51 -10.22
C ASP A 90 15.11 5.36 -11.25
N ASP A 91 16.00 4.38 -11.14
CA ASP A 91 16.01 3.17 -12.00
C ASP A 91 15.05 2.07 -11.52
N SER A 92 14.47 2.20 -10.34
CA SER A 92 13.68 1.14 -9.70
C SER A 92 12.20 1.15 -10.08
N MET A 93 11.74 2.09 -10.92
CA MET A 93 10.32 2.20 -11.30
C MET A 93 9.83 0.94 -12.00
N LEU A 94 10.60 0.38 -12.93
CA LEU A 94 10.22 -0.86 -13.64
C LEU A 94 10.15 -2.04 -12.67
N SER A 95 11.14 -2.18 -11.79
CA SER A 95 11.16 -3.21 -10.74
C SER A 95 9.99 -3.06 -9.76
N PHE A 96 9.60 -1.83 -9.43
CA PHE A 96 8.43 -1.54 -8.60
C PHE A 96 7.12 -1.95 -9.29
N VAL A 97 6.96 -1.63 -10.57
CA VAL A 97 5.79 -2.06 -11.37
C VAL A 97 5.73 -3.59 -11.42
N LEU A 98 6.85 -4.25 -11.69
CA LEU A 98 6.93 -5.71 -11.75
C LEU A 98 6.60 -6.34 -10.39
N LEU A 99 7.09 -5.77 -9.29
CA LEU A 99 6.74 -6.18 -7.92
C LEU A 99 5.23 -6.04 -7.68
N MET A 100 4.62 -4.92 -8.08
CA MET A 100 3.18 -4.71 -7.92
C MET A 100 2.36 -5.74 -8.70
N VAL A 101 2.76 -6.06 -9.93
CA VAL A 101 2.09 -7.10 -10.73
C VAL A 101 2.24 -8.48 -10.08
N LEU A 102 3.46 -8.86 -9.65
CA LEU A 102 3.72 -10.13 -8.96
C LEU A 102 2.90 -10.26 -7.68
N THR A 103 2.89 -9.20 -6.87
CA THR A 103 2.13 -9.14 -5.61
C THR A 103 0.63 -9.26 -5.89
N ALA A 104 0.12 -8.52 -6.88
CA ALA A 104 -1.29 -8.57 -7.27
C ALA A 104 -1.70 -9.96 -7.75
N LEU A 105 -0.92 -10.60 -8.61
CA LEU A 105 -1.18 -11.97 -9.08
C LEU A 105 -1.14 -12.99 -7.95
N GLY A 106 -0.16 -12.87 -7.04
CA GLY A 106 -0.07 -13.74 -5.88
C GLY A 106 -1.26 -13.60 -4.93
N VAL A 107 -1.67 -12.37 -4.64
CA VAL A 107 -2.81 -12.07 -3.77
C VAL A 107 -4.13 -12.51 -4.43
N LEU A 108 -4.33 -12.22 -5.72
CA LEU A 108 -5.48 -12.69 -6.49
C LEU A 108 -5.56 -14.22 -6.53
N GLY A 109 -4.43 -14.90 -6.80
CA GLY A 109 -4.35 -16.36 -6.74
C GLY A 109 -4.70 -16.89 -5.35
N GLY A 110 -4.25 -16.21 -4.30
CA GLY A 110 -4.63 -16.47 -2.92
C GLY A 110 -6.15 -16.41 -2.73
N PHE A 111 -6.78 -15.30 -3.10
CA PHE A 111 -8.23 -15.12 -2.99
C PHE A 111 -9.06 -16.08 -3.83
N ILE A 112 -8.59 -16.47 -5.02
CA ILE A 112 -9.26 -17.46 -5.89
C ILE A 112 -9.27 -18.84 -5.22
N LEU A 113 -8.18 -19.22 -4.55
CA LEU A 113 -8.09 -20.51 -3.86
C LEU A 113 -8.94 -20.52 -2.58
N VAL A 114 -8.76 -19.55 -1.67
CA VAL A 114 -9.55 -19.33 -0.45
C VAL A 114 -9.36 -17.87 0.02
N ILE A 115 -10.36 -17.21 0.61
CA ILE A 115 -10.23 -15.80 1.05
C ILE A 115 -9.11 -15.60 2.09
N PHE A 116 -8.97 -16.52 3.04
CA PHE A 116 -7.97 -16.46 4.12
C PHE A 116 -6.50 -16.40 3.64
N PRO A 117 -6.02 -17.25 2.71
CA PRO A 117 -4.65 -17.14 2.20
C PRO A 117 -4.40 -15.81 1.48
N GLY A 118 -5.40 -15.18 0.85
CA GLY A 118 -5.27 -13.85 0.26
C GLY A 118 -4.80 -12.80 1.28
N PHE A 119 -5.49 -12.70 2.42
CA PHE A 119 -5.12 -11.77 3.51
C PHE A 119 -3.76 -12.10 4.13
N TYR A 120 -3.47 -13.39 4.30
CA TYR A 120 -2.19 -13.82 4.85
C TYR A 120 -1.01 -13.42 3.94
N LEU A 121 -1.14 -13.60 2.62
CA LEU A 121 -0.14 -13.16 1.64
C LEU A 121 0.05 -11.64 1.65
N MET A 122 -1.03 -10.87 1.76
CA MET A 122 -0.95 -9.40 1.89
C MET A 122 -0.15 -8.98 3.11
N ALA A 123 -0.39 -9.60 4.28
CA ALA A 123 0.38 -9.32 5.49
C ALA A 123 1.87 -9.63 5.30
N ARG A 124 2.18 -10.78 4.68
CA ARG A 124 3.55 -11.24 4.43
C ARG A 124 4.34 -10.39 3.43
N TRP A 125 3.67 -9.80 2.44
CA TRP A 125 4.30 -8.95 1.43
C TRP A 125 4.14 -7.45 1.69
N SER A 126 3.61 -7.09 2.85
CA SER A 126 3.29 -5.70 3.22
C SER A 126 4.49 -4.76 3.13
N ILE A 127 5.71 -5.23 3.41
CA ILE A 127 6.94 -4.43 3.37
C ILE A 127 7.84 -4.70 2.15
N ALA A 128 7.36 -5.47 1.17
CA ALA A 128 8.15 -5.79 -0.02
C ALA A 128 8.49 -4.54 -0.84
N GLN A 129 7.54 -3.62 -0.98
CA GLN A 129 7.73 -2.35 -1.71
C GLN A 129 8.86 -1.49 -1.12
N PRO A 130 8.84 -1.15 0.18
CA PRO A 130 9.94 -0.39 0.76
C PRO A 130 11.25 -1.16 0.76
N LEU A 131 11.26 -2.49 0.92
CA LEU A 131 12.49 -3.28 0.81
C LEU A 131 13.14 -3.19 -0.57
N LEU A 132 12.35 -3.25 -1.64
CA LEU A 132 12.84 -3.06 -3.01
C LEU A 132 13.52 -1.71 -3.18
N LEU A 133 12.86 -0.64 -2.71
CA LEU A 133 13.32 0.74 -2.91
C LEU A 133 14.51 1.12 -2.02
N THR A 134 14.57 0.58 -0.80
CA THR A 134 15.60 0.94 0.17
C THR A 134 16.84 0.06 0.09
N ARG A 135 16.67 -1.25 -0.15
CA ARG A 135 17.76 -2.23 -0.23
C ARG A 135 18.20 -2.52 -1.68
N GLY A 136 17.51 -1.97 -2.68
CA GLY A 136 17.82 -2.19 -4.10
C GLY A 136 17.64 -3.65 -4.53
N LEU A 137 16.76 -4.39 -3.85
CA LEU A 137 16.50 -5.79 -4.13
C LEU A 137 15.71 -5.95 -5.43
N GLY A 138 15.88 -7.08 -6.12
CA GLY A 138 14.96 -7.47 -7.18
C GLY A 138 13.56 -7.75 -6.65
N PRO A 139 12.51 -7.79 -7.51
CA PRO A 139 11.13 -7.96 -7.07
C PRO A 139 10.89 -9.23 -6.26
N VAL A 140 11.44 -10.36 -6.70
CA VAL A 140 11.26 -11.66 -6.02
C VAL A 140 12.04 -11.68 -4.71
N GLU A 141 13.26 -11.14 -4.71
CA GLU A 141 14.10 -11.02 -3.52
C GLU A 141 13.43 -10.14 -2.46
N ALA A 142 12.81 -9.03 -2.86
CA ALA A 142 12.07 -8.15 -1.96
C ALA A 142 10.86 -8.85 -1.34
N MET A 143 10.13 -9.68 -2.10
CA MET A 143 9.01 -10.47 -1.57
C MET A 143 9.48 -11.53 -0.57
N LYS A 144 10.59 -12.23 -0.87
CA LYS A 144 11.20 -13.21 0.04
C LYS A 144 11.69 -12.55 1.33
N ALA A 145 12.41 -11.44 1.23
CA ALA A 145 12.87 -10.68 2.37
C ALA A 145 11.69 -10.17 3.23
N SER A 146 10.62 -9.67 2.59
CA SER A 146 9.39 -9.29 3.29
C SER A 146 8.78 -10.46 4.05
N TRP A 147 8.76 -11.66 3.45
CA TRP A 147 8.20 -12.85 4.08
C TRP A 147 8.94 -13.24 5.37
N GLU A 148 10.27 -13.21 5.32
CA GLU A 148 11.13 -13.55 6.45
C GLU A 148 11.02 -12.50 7.56
N LEU A 149 11.09 -11.22 7.21
CA LEU A 149 11.05 -10.10 8.15
C LEU A 149 9.67 -9.89 8.80
N THR A 150 8.58 -10.28 8.14
CA THR A 150 7.23 -10.22 8.71
C THR A 150 6.87 -11.46 9.55
N SER A 151 7.75 -12.46 9.61
CA SER A 151 7.50 -13.68 10.38
C SER A 151 7.39 -13.42 11.88
N GLY A 152 6.36 -14.00 12.52
CA GLY A 152 6.01 -13.80 13.93
C GLY A 152 5.06 -12.64 14.21
N SER A 153 4.93 -11.69 13.28
CA SER A 153 4.07 -10.49 13.42
C SER A 153 2.88 -10.49 12.46
N GLU A 154 2.61 -11.63 11.80
CA GLU A 154 1.62 -11.71 10.74
C GLU A 154 0.23 -11.38 11.24
N PHE A 155 -0.12 -11.83 12.44
CA PHE A 155 -1.44 -11.61 13.02
C PHE A 155 -1.71 -10.13 13.30
N ALA A 156 -0.75 -9.41 13.89
CA ALA A 156 -0.89 -7.98 14.17
C ALA A 156 -1.02 -7.18 12.87
N ILE A 157 -0.19 -7.50 11.88
CA ILE A 157 -0.26 -6.89 10.54
C ILE A 157 -1.63 -7.19 9.90
N LEU A 158 -2.07 -8.45 9.92
CA LEU A 158 -3.34 -8.88 9.34
C LEU A 158 -4.52 -8.15 9.97
N VAL A 159 -4.57 -8.02 11.30
CA VAL A 159 -5.66 -7.31 11.98
C VAL A 159 -5.77 -5.86 11.51
N VAL A 160 -4.64 -5.14 11.41
CA VAL A 160 -4.65 -3.75 10.92
C VAL A 160 -5.12 -3.65 9.47
N TYR A 161 -4.66 -4.55 8.60
CA TYR A 161 -5.13 -4.62 7.21
C TYR A 161 -6.63 -4.95 7.11
N VAL A 162 -7.12 -5.90 7.91
CA VAL A 162 -8.55 -6.24 7.95
C VAL A 162 -9.38 -5.04 8.39
N VAL A 163 -8.95 -4.31 9.42
CA VAL A 163 -9.65 -3.08 9.85
C VAL A 163 -9.71 -2.06 8.70
N LEU A 164 -8.60 -1.82 7.99
CA LEU A 164 -8.60 -0.91 6.85
C LEU A 164 -9.55 -1.37 5.73
N VAL A 165 -9.57 -2.66 5.41
CA VAL A 165 -10.47 -3.22 4.39
C VAL A 165 -11.93 -3.12 4.83
N VAL A 166 -12.24 -3.41 6.09
CA VAL A 166 -13.60 -3.29 6.63
C VAL A 166 -14.08 -1.84 6.58
N VAL A 167 -13.23 -0.88 6.96
CA VAL A 167 -13.54 0.56 6.87
C VAL A 167 -13.77 0.95 5.41
N GLN A 168 -12.94 0.46 4.48
CA GLN A 168 -13.09 0.75 3.06
C GLN A 168 -14.40 0.22 2.47
N VAL A 169 -14.71 -1.05 2.73
CA VAL A 169 -15.95 -1.67 2.25
C VAL A 169 -17.17 -1.01 2.90
N GLY A 170 -17.12 -0.75 4.20
CA GLY A 170 -18.20 -0.10 4.93
C GLY A 170 -18.48 1.33 4.43
N ALA A 171 -17.42 2.13 4.25
CA ALA A 171 -17.57 3.49 3.75
C ALA A 171 -18.02 3.53 2.28
N GLY A 172 -17.51 2.63 1.44
CA GLY A 172 -17.96 2.48 0.05
C GLY A 172 -19.43 2.09 -0.04
N PHE A 173 -19.87 1.12 0.78
CA PHE A 173 -21.26 0.70 0.84
C PHE A 173 -22.18 1.84 1.31
N ALA A 174 -21.83 2.50 2.41
CA ALA A 174 -22.62 3.60 2.98
C ALA A 174 -22.75 4.79 2.02
N ALA A 175 -21.67 5.17 1.33
CA ALA A 175 -21.70 6.23 0.33
C ALA A 175 -22.54 5.82 -0.89
N GLY A 176 -22.40 4.58 -1.37
CA GLY A 176 -23.17 4.06 -2.50
C GLY A 176 -24.67 3.97 -2.22
N SER A 177 -25.07 3.58 -1.00
CA SER A 177 -26.47 3.46 -0.62
C SER A 177 -27.15 4.80 -0.33
N SER A 178 -26.40 5.80 0.13
CA SER A 178 -26.96 7.10 0.55
C SER A 178 -26.99 8.15 -0.56
N LEU A 179 -25.98 8.17 -1.45
CA LEU A 179 -25.82 9.22 -2.46
C LEU A 179 -26.20 8.77 -3.88
N GLY A 180 -26.43 7.48 -4.09
CA GLY A 180 -26.69 6.86 -5.38
C GLY A 180 -25.41 6.57 -6.17
N GLN A 181 -25.29 5.35 -6.71
CA GLN A 181 -24.08 4.92 -7.44
C GLN A 181 -23.91 5.63 -8.79
N ASP A 182 -24.99 6.16 -9.35
CA ASP A 182 -24.99 6.85 -10.66
C ASP A 182 -24.89 8.38 -10.53
N ASN A 183 -24.93 8.91 -9.30
CA ASN A 183 -24.83 10.34 -9.04
C ASN A 183 -23.36 10.76 -8.97
N LEU A 184 -23.01 11.85 -9.67
CA LEU A 184 -21.66 12.42 -9.66
C LEU A 184 -21.15 12.69 -8.24
N LEU A 185 -22.01 13.17 -7.34
CA LEU A 185 -21.64 13.40 -5.94
C LEU A 185 -21.32 12.10 -5.20
N GLY A 186 -22.08 11.03 -5.46
CA GLY A 186 -21.81 9.70 -4.90
C GLY A 186 -20.47 9.14 -5.36
N ILE A 187 -20.19 9.22 -6.67
CA ILE A 187 -18.91 8.81 -7.26
C ILE A 187 -17.74 9.60 -6.67
N ALA A 188 -17.87 10.93 -6.56
CA ALA A 188 -16.83 11.79 -6.01
C ALA A 188 -16.52 11.47 -4.55
N VAL A 189 -17.54 11.21 -3.73
CA VAL A 189 -17.37 10.83 -2.32
C VAL A 189 -16.69 9.48 -2.20
N ILE A 190 -17.17 8.45 -2.92
CA ILE A 190 -16.57 7.10 -2.91
C ILE A 190 -15.09 7.16 -3.30
N GLN A 191 -14.77 7.93 -4.34
CA GLN A 191 -13.41 8.06 -4.83
C GLN A 191 -12.50 8.81 -3.84
N THR A 192 -13.03 9.84 -3.19
CA THR A 192 -12.28 10.61 -2.18
C THR A 192 -11.95 9.73 -0.98
N VAL A 193 -12.95 9.02 -0.46
CA VAL A 193 -12.75 8.05 0.65
C VAL A 193 -11.73 6.98 0.25
N SER A 194 -11.85 6.42 -0.95
CA SER A 194 -10.92 5.39 -1.44
C SER A 194 -9.49 5.92 -1.55
N SER A 195 -9.31 7.16 -1.99
CA SER A 195 -8.00 7.79 -2.13
C SER A 195 -7.37 8.08 -0.76
N LEU A 196 -8.17 8.53 0.22
CA LEU A 196 -7.74 8.74 1.60
C LEU A 196 -7.30 7.42 2.26
N LEU A 197 -8.08 6.36 2.10
CA LEU A 197 -7.74 5.04 2.64
C LEU A 197 -6.51 4.43 1.97
N GLY A 198 -6.35 4.64 0.66
CA GLY A 198 -5.13 4.27 -0.05
C GLY A 198 -3.90 5.00 0.50
N ALA A 199 -4.03 6.30 0.81
CA ALA A 199 -2.96 7.08 1.43
C ALA A 199 -2.61 6.57 2.84
N ILE A 200 -3.60 6.22 3.66
CA ILE A 200 -3.39 5.60 4.98
C ILE A 200 -2.71 4.25 4.85
N GLY A 201 -3.15 3.39 3.91
CA GLY A 201 -2.52 2.10 3.65
C GLY A 201 -1.05 2.23 3.23
N MET A 202 -0.73 3.28 2.48
CA MET A 202 0.63 3.59 2.07
C MET A 202 1.51 4.04 3.23
N ALA A 203 0.98 4.88 4.12
CA ALA A 203 1.65 5.25 5.35
C ALA A 203 1.86 4.04 6.28
N LEU A 204 0.88 3.14 6.36
CA LEU A 204 0.98 1.89 7.11
C LEU A 204 2.14 1.02 6.59
N VAL A 205 2.30 0.88 5.27
CA VAL A 205 3.42 0.13 4.67
C VAL A 205 4.77 0.70 5.11
N VAL A 206 4.92 2.02 5.07
CA VAL A 206 6.16 2.69 5.50
C VAL A 206 6.37 2.55 7.02
N ALA A 207 5.33 2.66 7.83
CA ALA A 207 5.37 2.48 9.27
C ALA A 207 5.78 1.05 9.66
N LEU A 208 5.18 0.04 9.04
CA LEU A 208 5.55 -1.36 9.23
C LEU A 208 7.02 -1.60 8.88
N TYR A 209 7.49 -1.01 7.76
CA TYR A 209 8.89 -1.10 7.39
C TYR A 209 9.82 -0.48 8.44
N ARG A 210 9.49 0.71 8.96
CA ARG A 210 10.25 1.37 10.03
C ARG A 210 10.31 0.53 11.31
N LEU A 211 9.17 0.00 11.75
CA LEU A 211 9.09 -0.83 12.96
C LEU A 211 9.88 -2.13 12.83
N ILE A 212 9.79 -2.79 11.68
CA ILE A 212 10.43 -4.09 11.46
C ILE A 212 11.94 -3.93 11.29
N VAL A 213 12.39 -2.98 10.48
CA VAL A 213 13.83 -2.74 10.25
C VAL A 213 14.50 -2.12 11.48
N GLY A 214 13.82 -1.22 12.20
CA GLY A 214 14.34 -0.66 13.46
C GLY A 214 14.61 -1.74 14.51
N ARG A 215 13.78 -2.80 14.55
CA ARG A 215 14.00 -3.95 15.46
C ARG A 215 15.18 -4.82 15.04
N GLU A 216 15.34 -5.06 13.74
CA GLU A 216 16.47 -5.84 13.19
C GLU A 216 17.82 -5.24 13.64
N GLN A 217 17.95 -3.91 13.59
CA GLN A 217 19.17 -3.21 14.01
C GLN A 217 19.42 -3.33 15.52
N SER A 218 18.39 -3.23 16.36
CA SER A 218 18.52 -3.36 17.81
C SER A 218 18.95 -4.78 18.23
N GLN A 219 18.39 -5.81 17.61
CA GLN A 219 18.76 -7.21 17.89
C GLN A 219 20.21 -7.52 17.51
N MET A 220 20.67 -6.99 16.37
CA MET A 220 22.08 -7.11 15.99
C MET A 220 22.99 -6.46 17.04
N ALA A 221 22.66 -5.26 17.52
CA ALA A 221 23.45 -4.56 18.53
C ALA A 221 23.54 -5.30 19.88
N GLU A 222 22.50 -6.03 20.28
CA GLU A 222 22.49 -6.86 21.50
C GLU A 222 23.32 -8.14 21.34
N THR A 223 23.34 -8.75 20.16
CA THR A 223 24.09 -10.00 19.92
C THR A 223 25.61 -9.78 19.90
N PHE A 224 26.07 -8.56 19.62
CA PHE A 224 27.49 -8.20 19.60
C PHE A 224 28.00 -7.59 20.92
N ARG A 225 27.16 -7.50 21.97
CA ARG A 225 27.57 -7.13 23.34
C ARG A 225 27.81 -8.35 24.20
#